data_AF-A0A7Z7FD34-F1
#
_entry.id   AF-A0A7Z7FD34-F1
#
_cell.length_a   1.000
_cell.length_b   1.000
_cell.length_c   1.000
_cell.angle_alpha   90.00
_cell.angle_beta   90.00
_cell.angle_gamma   90.00
#
_symmetry.space_group_name_H-M   'P 1'
#
loop_
_entity.id
_entity.type
_entity.pdbx_description
1 polymer ?
#
loop_
_entity_poly.entity_id
_entity_poly.type
_entity_poly.pdbx_seq_one_letter_code
_entity_poly.pdbx_strand_id
1 'polypeptide(L)'
;MKNVISKSFEIQDYMLDDTVINGFWMNLIDREKLTTELVYSPAESTSFNSEETKRLVTEITGKCDYFKSQVPENINCEVVFKDFEDMKYSANTGELQFDSKELYEIRVVYRFCVGYHI
;
A
#
# COMPACT_ATOMS: atom_id res chain seq x y z
N MET A 1 -21.00 -4.47 -15.53
CA MET A 1 -19.80 -4.34 -14.68
C MET A 1 -19.11 -3.03 -15.04
N LYS A 2 -18.61 -2.27 -14.06
CA LYS A 2 -17.82 -1.06 -14.34
C LYS A 2 -16.36 -1.49 -14.47
N ASN A 3 -15.81 -1.44 -15.68
CA ASN A 3 -14.41 -1.77 -15.97
C ASN A 3 -13.50 -0.55 -15.83
N VAL A 4 -13.82 0.34 -14.88
CA VAL A 4 -13.14 1.62 -14.71
C VAL A 4 -12.99 1.91 -13.23
N ILE A 5 -11.80 2.37 -12.84
CA ILE A 5 -11.54 2.86 -11.48
C ILE A 5 -12.20 4.24 -11.35
N SER A 6 -13.26 4.32 -10.53
CA SER A 6 -14.02 5.57 -10.31
C SER A 6 -14.01 6.04 -8.86
N LYS A 7 -13.37 5.28 -7.96
CA LYS A 7 -13.16 5.69 -6.57
C LYS A 7 -11.88 6.52 -6.49
N SER A 8 -11.98 7.67 -5.84
CA SER A 8 -10.82 8.49 -5.48
C SER A 8 -10.37 8.08 -4.08
N PHE A 9 -9.07 7.92 -3.88
CA PHE A 9 -8.46 7.77 -2.57
C PHE A 9 -7.63 9.02 -2.29
N GLU A 10 -7.77 9.56 -1.10
CA GLU A 10 -7.02 10.73 -0.65
C GLU A 10 -5.89 10.32 0.28
N ILE A 11 -4.91 11.21 0.50
CA ILE A 11 -3.77 10.93 1.39
C ILE A 11 -4.20 10.45 2.79
N GLN A 12 -5.35 10.94 3.28
CA GLN A 12 -5.92 10.56 4.57
C GLN A 12 -6.28 9.07 4.64
N ASP A 13 -6.68 8.48 3.53
CA ASP A 13 -7.01 7.05 3.46
C ASP A 13 -5.77 6.16 3.71
N TYR A 14 -4.58 6.70 3.43
CA TYR A 14 -3.29 6.02 3.57
C TYR A 14 -2.58 6.31 4.90
N MET A 15 -3.11 7.22 5.73
CA MET A 15 -2.47 7.53 7.02
C MET A 15 -2.44 6.32 7.95
N LEU A 16 -1.33 6.19 8.67
CA LEU A 16 -1.04 5.17 9.67
C LEU A 16 -0.57 5.84 10.95
N ASP A 17 -0.93 5.27 12.10
CA ASP A 17 -0.57 5.81 13.41
C ASP A 17 0.95 5.81 13.61
N ASP A 18 1.46 6.74 14.41
CA ASP A 18 2.90 6.94 14.68
C ASP A 18 3.78 7.20 13.43
N THR A 19 3.16 7.53 12.28
CA THR A 19 3.88 7.84 11.05
C THR A 19 3.54 9.22 10.49
N VAL A 20 4.45 9.73 9.67
CA VAL A 20 4.21 10.86 8.76
C VAL A 20 4.40 10.41 7.31
N ILE A 21 3.59 10.95 6.40
CA ILE A 21 3.74 10.72 4.96
C ILE A 21 4.63 11.82 4.39
N ASN A 22 5.89 11.48 4.09
CA ASN A 22 6.89 12.40 3.52
C ASN A 22 6.90 12.42 1.99
N GLY A 23 6.18 11.50 1.35
CA GLY A 23 6.00 11.45 -0.09
C GLY A 23 4.66 10.84 -0.44
N PHE A 24 3.94 11.47 -1.38
CA PHE A 24 2.65 11.01 -1.89
C PHE A 24 2.53 11.35 -3.37
N TRP A 25 2.51 10.32 -4.22
CA TRP A 25 2.32 10.48 -5.66
C TRP A 25 1.28 9.51 -6.16
N MET A 26 0.16 10.06 -6.62
CA MET A 26 -0.90 9.28 -7.26
C MET A 26 -0.82 9.46 -8.77
N ASN A 27 -0.81 8.35 -9.50
CA ASN A 27 -0.72 8.33 -10.96
C ASN A 27 -1.79 7.40 -11.54
N LEU A 28 -2.72 7.98 -12.30
CA LEU A 28 -3.66 7.23 -13.13
C LEU A 28 -2.99 6.96 -14.48
N ILE A 29 -2.46 5.75 -14.63
CA ILE A 29 -1.72 5.35 -15.84
C ILE A 29 -2.69 5.26 -17.03
N ASP A 30 -3.86 4.67 -16.78
CA ASP A 30 -4.97 4.59 -17.72
C ASP A 30 -6.29 4.40 -16.95
N ARG A 31 -7.40 4.14 -17.63
CA ARG A 31 -8.72 3.94 -16.99
C ARG A 31 -8.82 2.67 -16.14
N GLU A 32 -7.85 1.77 -16.24
CA GLU A 32 -7.82 0.44 -15.65
C GLU A 32 -6.74 0.29 -14.59
N LYS A 33 -5.79 1.22 -14.52
CA LYS A 33 -4.64 1.17 -13.63
C LYS A 33 -4.38 2.50 -12.92
N LEU A 34 -4.47 2.45 -11.59
CA LEU A 34 -4.12 3.54 -10.68
C LEU A 34 -2.98 3.06 -9.77
N THR A 35 -1.96 3.90 -9.58
CA THR A 35 -0.88 3.62 -8.63
C THR A 35 -0.72 4.78 -7.66
N THR A 36 -0.50 4.48 -6.39
CA THR A 36 -0.19 5.47 -5.35
C THR A 36 1.11 5.08 -4.66
N GLU A 37 2.13 5.91 -4.84
CA GLU A 37 3.40 5.79 -4.15
C GLU A 37 3.40 6.63 -2.88
N LEU A 38 3.83 6.02 -1.78
CA LEU A 38 3.93 6.63 -0.46
C LEU A 38 5.30 6.40 0.16
N VAL A 39 5.75 7.37 0.96
CA VAL A 39 6.92 7.25 1.82
C VAL A 39 6.50 7.54 3.25
N TYR A 40 6.53 6.51 4.11
CA TYR A 40 6.28 6.64 5.53
C TYR A 40 7.59 6.85 6.28
N SER A 41 7.60 7.79 7.22
CA SER A 41 8.67 7.98 8.19
C SER A 41 8.09 7.99 9.61
N PRO A 42 8.89 7.68 10.64
CA PRO A 42 8.40 7.75 12.02
C PRO A 42 8.03 9.19 12.39
N ALA A 43 6.97 9.36 13.20
CA ALA A 43 6.55 10.68 13.64
C ALA A 43 7.47 11.28 14.72
N GLU A 44 7.96 10.45 15.64
CA GLU A 44 8.64 10.89 16.87
C GLU A 44 10.10 10.38 16.99
N SER A 45 10.62 9.70 15.96
CA SER A 45 11.97 9.12 15.95
C SER A 45 12.66 9.32 14.61
N THR A 46 13.94 8.94 14.53
CA THR A 46 14.73 9.04 13.29
C THR A 46 14.58 7.82 12.38
N SER A 47 14.20 6.66 12.93
CA SER A 47 14.05 5.40 12.21
C SER A 47 13.03 4.50 12.90
N PHE A 48 12.40 3.64 12.11
CA PHE A 48 11.62 2.50 12.61
C PHE A 48 12.59 1.41 13.04
N ASN A 49 12.48 0.95 14.28
CA ASN A 49 13.15 -0.27 14.72
C ASN A 49 12.51 -1.52 14.07
N SER A 50 13.11 -2.69 14.26
CA SER A 50 12.64 -3.93 13.61
C SER A 50 11.19 -4.31 13.96
N GLU A 51 10.74 -4.03 15.19
CA GLU A 51 9.36 -4.31 15.63
C GLU A 51 8.38 -3.29 15.03
N GLU A 52 8.73 -2.01 15.00
CA GLU A 52 7.94 -0.95 14.36
C GLU A 52 7.81 -1.20 12.86
N THR A 53 8.91 -1.55 12.18
CA THR A 53 8.90 -1.98 10.79
C THR A 53 7.95 -3.16 10.59
N LYS A 54 7.96 -4.13 11.52
CA LYS A 54 7.09 -5.30 11.41
C LYS A 54 5.62 -4.94 11.51
N ARG A 55 5.27 -4.14 12.51
CA ARG A 55 3.92 -3.59 12.71
C ARG A 55 3.46 -2.81 11.48
N LEU A 56 4.32 -1.93 10.96
CA LEU A 56 3.99 -1.04 9.84
C LEU A 56 3.72 -1.82 8.55
N VAL A 57 4.51 -2.86 8.26
CA VAL A 57 4.24 -3.76 7.12
C VAL A 57 2.87 -4.43 7.26
N THR A 58 2.52 -4.92 8.45
CA THR A 58 1.20 -5.53 8.73
C THR A 58 0.05 -4.52 8.54
N GLU A 59 0.22 -3.28 9.00
CA GLU A 59 -0.78 -2.23 8.82
C GLU A 59 -0.95 -1.85 7.34
N ILE A 60 0.14 -1.76 6.59
CA ILE A 60 0.13 -1.48 5.14
C ILE A 60 -0.59 -2.61 4.38
N THR A 61 -0.34 -3.88 4.72
CA THR A 61 -1.11 -4.99 4.13
C THR A 61 -2.59 -4.93 4.51
N GLY A 62 -2.91 -4.57 5.77
CA GLY A 62 -4.29 -4.37 6.21
C GLY A 62 -4.99 -3.21 5.49
N LYS A 63 -4.28 -2.13 5.16
CA LYS A 63 -4.80 -1.05 4.30
C LYS A 63 -5.06 -1.53 2.89
N CYS A 64 -4.20 -2.37 2.33
CA CYS A 64 -4.42 -2.99 1.02
C CYS A 64 -5.72 -3.81 1.00
N ASP A 65 -5.96 -4.61 2.05
CA ASP A 65 -7.21 -5.37 2.23
C ASP A 65 -8.42 -4.44 2.39
N TYR A 66 -8.29 -3.38 3.19
CA TYR A 66 -9.31 -2.37 3.34
C TYR A 66 -9.65 -1.74 2.00
N PHE A 67 -8.67 -1.29 1.21
CA PHE A 67 -8.96 -0.70 -0.09
C PHE A 67 -9.62 -1.69 -1.04
N LYS A 68 -9.24 -2.98 -1.00
CA LYS A 68 -9.91 -4.03 -1.78
C LYS A 68 -11.40 -4.14 -1.41
N SER A 69 -11.76 -4.01 -0.12
CA SER A 69 -13.16 -3.99 0.32
C SER A 69 -13.95 -2.78 -0.18
N GLN A 70 -13.25 -1.69 -0.52
CA GLN A 70 -13.81 -0.40 -0.91
C GLN A 70 -14.02 -0.24 -2.41
N VAL A 71 -13.49 -1.16 -3.22
CA VAL A 71 -13.57 -1.15 -4.69
C VAL A 71 -14.40 -2.32 -5.22
N PRO A 72 -14.92 -2.22 -6.45
CA PRO A 72 -15.53 -3.36 -7.14
C PRO A 72 -14.70 -4.65 -7.10
N GLU A 73 -15.39 -5.80 -7.08
CA GLU A 73 -14.77 -7.12 -7.01
C GLU A 73 -13.76 -7.38 -8.14
N ASN A 74 -14.03 -6.83 -9.33
CA ASN A 74 -13.14 -6.92 -10.49
C ASN A 74 -11.92 -6.00 -10.41
N ILE A 75 -11.67 -5.24 -9.32
CA ILE A 75 -10.45 -4.45 -9.16
C ILE A 75 -9.52 -5.16 -8.20
N ASN A 76 -8.36 -5.58 -8.67
CA ASN A 76 -7.30 -6.12 -7.83
C ASN A 76 -6.58 -4.98 -7.11
N CYS A 77 -6.25 -5.20 -5.84
CA CYS A 77 -5.43 -4.31 -5.04
C CYS A 77 -4.16 -5.04 -4.63
N GLU A 78 -3.02 -4.39 -4.83
CA GLU A 78 -1.72 -4.90 -4.44
C GLU A 78 -0.90 -3.76 -3.82
N VAL A 79 0.03 -4.10 -2.94
CA VAL A 79 1.04 -3.17 -2.45
C VAL A 79 2.42 -3.76 -2.64
N VAL A 80 3.34 -2.94 -3.15
CA VAL A 80 4.74 -3.30 -3.38
C VAL A 80 5.62 -2.54 -2.41
N PHE A 81 6.43 -3.26 -1.64
CA PHE A 81 7.37 -2.70 -0.69
C PHE A 81 8.76 -2.56 -1.31
N LYS A 82 9.21 -1.33 -1.53
CA LYS A 82 10.46 -1.05 -2.25
C LYS A 82 11.70 -1.41 -1.45
N ASP A 83 11.65 -1.21 -0.13
CA ASP A 83 12.79 -1.44 0.76
C ASP A 83 13.00 -2.93 1.14
N PHE A 84 12.12 -3.80 0.63
CA PHE A 84 12.16 -5.25 0.78
C PHE A 84 12.21 -5.94 -0.59
N GLU A 85 13.14 -5.52 -1.47
CA GLU A 85 13.38 -6.17 -2.78
C GLU A 85 12.13 -6.26 -3.67
N ASP A 86 11.34 -5.18 -3.71
CA ASP A 86 10.07 -5.13 -4.45
C ASP A 86 9.08 -6.25 -4.07
N MET A 87 9.14 -6.71 -2.82
CA MET A 87 8.19 -7.67 -2.26
C MET A 87 6.75 -7.18 -2.43
N LYS A 88 5.86 -8.09 -2.78
CA LYS A 88 4.46 -7.76 -3.11
C LYS A 88 3.51 -8.49 -2.19
N TYR A 89 2.48 -7.77 -1.78
CA TYR A 89 1.29 -8.33 -1.16
C TYR A 89 0.08 -8.04 -2.05
N SER A 90 -0.73 -9.06 -2.32
CA SER A 90 -2.00 -8.91 -3.00
C SER A 90 -3.11 -9.01 -1.94
N ALA A 91 -4.13 -8.18 -2.04
CA ALA A 91 -5.16 -8.13 -1.00
C ALA A 91 -5.86 -9.50 -0.79
N ASN A 92 -6.09 -9.84 0.48
CA ASN A 92 -6.69 -11.07 0.98
C ASN A 92 -5.88 -12.36 0.73
N THR A 93 -4.57 -12.28 0.50
CA THR A 93 -3.73 -13.49 0.33
C THR A 93 -3.09 -13.99 1.62
N GLY A 94 -3.34 -13.35 2.77
CA GLY A 94 -2.88 -13.79 4.09
C GLY A 94 -1.66 -13.01 4.60
N GLU A 95 -0.78 -13.65 5.35
CA GLU A 95 0.39 -12.99 5.92
C GLU A 95 1.55 -12.90 4.93
N LEU A 96 2.18 -11.72 4.85
CA LEU A 96 3.40 -11.49 4.10
C LEU A 96 4.61 -11.92 4.95
N GLN A 97 5.43 -12.86 4.43
CA GLN A 97 6.66 -13.29 5.09
C GLN A 97 7.84 -12.41 4.64
N PHE A 98 8.54 -11.81 5.60
CA PHE A 98 9.71 -10.96 5.35
C PHE A 98 10.62 -10.89 6.57
N ASP A 99 11.88 -10.53 6.32
CA ASP A 99 12.86 -10.27 7.38
C ASP A 99 12.80 -8.79 7.78
N SER A 100 12.29 -8.53 9.00
CA SER A 100 12.19 -7.17 9.52
C SER A 100 13.56 -6.60 9.88
N LYS A 101 13.76 -5.31 9.58
CA LYS A 101 15.01 -4.59 9.81
C LYS A 101 14.72 -3.13 10.20
N GLU A 102 15.71 -2.45 10.76
CA GLU A 102 15.61 -1.03 11.01
C GLU A 102 15.59 -0.25 9.69
N LEU A 103 14.70 0.74 9.56
CA LEU A 103 14.52 1.55 8.36
C LEU A 103 14.26 3.01 8.72
N TYR A 104 14.94 3.94 8.06
CA TYR A 104 14.66 5.39 8.19
C TYR A 104 13.27 5.76 7.64
N GLU A 105 12.87 5.09 6.57
CA GLU A 105 11.57 5.25 5.92
C GLU A 105 11.17 3.96 5.21
N ILE A 106 9.87 3.80 4.97
CA ILE A 106 9.31 2.71 4.17
C ILE A 106 8.60 3.30 2.95
N ARG A 107 9.06 2.92 1.76
CA ARG A 107 8.47 3.30 0.48
C ARG A 107 7.62 2.17 -0.05
N VAL A 108 6.37 2.49 -0.38
CA VAL A 108 5.42 1.52 -0.92
C VAL A 108 4.69 2.07 -2.13
N VAL A 109 4.24 1.16 -2.99
CA VAL A 109 3.39 1.48 -4.14
C VAL A 109 2.14 0.63 -4.10
N TYR A 110 1.01 1.24 -3.77
CA TYR A 110 -0.30 0.63 -3.97
C TYR A 110 -0.65 0.61 -5.46
N ARG A 111 -1.25 -0.48 -5.92
CA ARG A 111 -1.66 -0.69 -7.31
C ARG A 111 -3.11 -1.17 -7.32
N PHE A 112 -3.92 -0.48 -8.09
CA PHE A 112 -5.29 -0.84 -8.37
C PHE A 112 -5.39 -1.17 -9.85
N CYS A 113 -5.77 -2.39 -10.19
CA CYS A 113 -5.82 -2.88 -11.56
C CYS A 113 -7.17 -3.54 -11.83
N VAL A 114 -7.83 -3.21 -12.94
CA VAL A 114 -9.02 -3.94 -13.39
C VAL A 114 -8.61 -5.36 -13.79
N GLY A 115 -9.18 -6.35 -13.11
CA GLY A 115 -9.10 -7.77 -13.43
C GLY A 115 -10.15 -8.17 -14.46
N TYR A 116 -9.70 -8.87 -15.49
CA TYR A 116 -10.58 -9.47 -16.49
C TYR A 116 -10.79 -10.94 -16.16
N HIS A 117 -12.03 -11.33 -15.87
CA HIS A 117 -12.44 -12.73 -15.92
C HIS A 117 -12.88 -13.01 -17.35
N ILE A 118 -12.13 -13.85 -18.07
CA ILE A 118 -12.50 -14.38 -19.39
C ILE A 118 -13.41 -15.58 -19.18
#